data_AF-A0A6C2YMK0-F1
#
_entry.id   AF-A0A6C2YMK0-F1
#
_cell.length_a   1.000
_cell.length_b   1.000
_cell.length_c   1.000
_cell.angle_alpha   90.00
_cell.angle_beta   90.00
_cell.angle_gamma   90.00
#
_symmetry.space_group_name_H-M   'P 1'
#
loop_
_entity.id
_entity.type
_entity.pdbx_description
1 polymer ?
#
loop_
_entity_poly.entity_id
_entity_poly.type
_entity_poly.pdbx_seq_one_letter_code
_entity_poly.pdbx_strand_id
1 'polypeptide(L)'
;MPRMYAVRRMVLGLTLVLGLALPVRAADFEALLPESVDSVVHLKISELMNSPLAKKYVVPMLKDGLENNAQANAAFQGMGLDPLKDFDSITIGSISGESPEDLDLVILLRGTFDVNKLNVAMKAASAAESEKIAMVKDGKLSFYKLTMETGTPISEMYMNIADGKTIVMTSKKERIASTQAKLGGTSKLNKEVATLLKNAGDSTLTIVGLNKSKNSPLPIPNPQAAQLLEKIDSLTMGIGMTETVSLSFGIGFSEEDEAKSIGEMLGVYVPQVKQFAGIFALQKPALKAPLDSLADSIKYSVKGKNVSLSLKTSAANIETIVREMAKQGRNDD
;
A
#
# COMPACT_ATOMS: atom_id res chain seq x y z
N MET A 1 7.05 40.65 -65.16
CA MET A 1 8.33 40.35 -64.45
C MET A 1 8.74 41.61 -63.69
N PRO A 2 9.39 41.60 -62.50
CA PRO A 2 9.94 40.54 -61.61
C PRO A 2 9.17 40.44 -60.25
N ARG A 3 9.13 39.31 -59.52
CA ARG A 3 10.06 38.73 -58.50
C ARG A 3 10.25 39.49 -57.16
N MET A 4 9.80 38.83 -56.07
CA MET A 4 10.55 38.48 -54.84
C MET A 4 10.55 39.37 -53.55
N TYR A 5 10.09 38.71 -52.46
CA TYR A 5 10.49 38.69 -51.03
C TYR A 5 10.27 39.87 -50.06
N ALA A 6 9.44 39.61 -49.04
CA ALA A 6 9.68 39.82 -47.59
C ALA A 6 8.45 39.25 -46.83
N VAL A 7 8.45 38.06 -46.22
CA VAL A 7 9.04 37.64 -44.94
C VAL A 7 8.93 38.69 -43.81
N ARG A 8 8.43 38.20 -42.66
CA ARG A 8 8.55 38.73 -41.29
C ARG A 8 7.45 39.70 -40.81
N ARG A 9 6.50 39.15 -40.03
CA ARG A 9 6.00 39.64 -38.71
C ARG A 9 4.50 39.36 -38.52
N MET A 10 4.16 38.30 -37.79
CA MET A 10 3.09 38.25 -36.76
C MET A 10 2.82 36.80 -36.34
N VAL A 11 3.66 36.27 -35.45
CA VAL A 11 3.28 35.18 -34.54
C VAL A 11 3.87 35.55 -33.18
N LEU A 12 3.08 36.26 -32.38
CA LEU A 12 3.35 36.57 -30.97
C LEU A 12 1.99 36.53 -30.27
N GLY A 13 1.64 35.33 -29.81
CA GLY A 13 0.46 35.02 -29.00
C GLY A 13 0.80 33.84 -28.11
N LEU A 14 1.86 34.02 -27.33
CA LEU A 14 2.45 33.03 -26.43
C LEU A 14 1.64 33.00 -25.12
N THR A 15 0.51 32.31 -25.08
CA THR A 15 -0.20 32.03 -23.83
C THR A 15 0.40 30.77 -23.20
N LEU A 16 1.56 30.96 -22.58
CA LEU A 16 2.21 29.97 -21.73
C LEU A 16 1.47 29.92 -20.38
N VAL A 17 0.31 29.27 -20.33
CA VAL A 17 -0.23 28.75 -19.06
C VAL A 17 0.52 27.46 -18.79
N LEU A 18 1.80 27.60 -18.41
CA LEU A 18 2.52 26.57 -17.68
C LEU A 18 1.86 26.56 -16.29
N GLY A 19 0.78 25.79 -16.17
CA GLY A 19 0.28 25.38 -14.88
C GLY A 19 1.47 24.80 -14.12
N LEU A 20 1.88 25.49 -13.07
CA LEU A 20 2.68 24.93 -12.00
C LEU A 20 1.84 23.81 -11.38
N ALA A 21 1.75 22.67 -12.06
CA ALA A 21 1.55 21.40 -11.42
C ALA A 21 2.82 21.20 -10.60
N LEU A 22 2.86 21.82 -9.41
CA LEU A 22 3.74 21.35 -8.36
C LEU A 22 3.53 19.84 -8.31
N PRO A 23 4.59 19.02 -8.29
CA PRO A 23 4.43 17.59 -8.07
C PRO A 23 3.63 17.49 -6.77
N VAL A 24 2.37 17.08 -6.88
CA VAL A 24 1.57 16.63 -5.74
C VAL A 24 2.45 15.56 -5.13
N ARG A 25 3.08 15.90 -4.00
CA ARG A 25 4.10 15.05 -3.40
C ARG A 25 3.46 13.69 -3.19
N ALA A 26 4.06 12.68 -3.80
CA ALA A 26 3.80 11.30 -3.42
C ALA A 26 3.97 11.24 -1.89
N ALA A 27 2.87 10.89 -1.21
CA ALA A 27 2.77 10.58 0.21
C ALA A 27 3.19 11.64 1.26
N ASP A 28 2.30 12.57 1.67
CA ASP A 28 2.56 13.37 2.89
C ASP A 28 2.61 12.50 4.18
N PHE A 29 2.21 11.23 4.11
CA PHE A 29 2.23 10.36 5.28
C PHE A 29 3.66 10.12 5.80
N GLU A 30 4.66 10.17 4.93
CA GLU A 30 6.06 9.90 5.30
C GLU A 30 6.58 10.87 6.36
N ALA A 31 6.10 12.13 6.32
CA ALA A 31 6.44 13.14 7.31
C ALA A 31 5.99 12.76 8.72
N LEU A 32 4.90 12.00 8.84
CA LEU A 32 4.31 11.63 10.12
C LEU A 32 4.92 10.35 10.69
N LEU A 33 5.58 9.55 9.86
CA LEU A 33 6.23 8.33 10.32
C LEU A 33 7.49 8.62 11.15
N PRO A 34 7.79 7.79 12.16
CA PRO A 34 9.08 7.83 12.86
C PRO A 34 10.26 7.58 11.93
N GLU A 35 11.42 8.16 12.25
CA GLU A 35 12.67 7.90 11.51
C GLU A 35 13.10 6.43 11.61
N SER A 36 12.82 5.80 12.75
CA SER A 36 13.22 4.42 13.07
C SER A 36 12.36 3.33 12.41
N VAL A 37 11.30 3.70 11.69
CA VAL A 37 10.42 2.75 10.98
C VAL A 37 11.28 1.84 10.09
N ASP A 38 11.02 0.54 10.15
CA ASP A 38 11.62 -0.45 9.24
C ASP A 38 10.65 -1.01 8.23
N SER A 39 9.35 -0.87 8.45
CA SER A 39 8.34 -1.41 7.55
C SER A 39 7.15 -0.46 7.41
N VAL A 40 6.63 -0.37 6.19
CA VAL A 40 5.47 0.46 5.87
C VAL A 40 4.51 -0.34 4.99
N VAL A 41 3.25 -0.38 5.41
CA VAL A 41 2.12 -0.79 4.58
C VAL A 41 1.30 0.46 4.29
N HIS A 42 1.03 0.75 3.03
CA HIS A 42 0.19 1.88 2.62
C HIS A 42 -0.85 1.42 1.61
N LEU A 43 -2.11 1.65 1.90
CA LEU A 43 -3.24 1.35 1.03
C LEU A 43 -4.02 2.63 0.74
N LYS A 44 -4.17 2.95 -0.55
CA LYS A 44 -5.05 4.00 -1.05
C LYS A 44 -6.46 3.46 -1.24
N ILE A 45 -7.28 3.62 -0.21
CA ILE A 45 -8.66 3.12 -0.19
C ILE A 45 -9.48 3.77 -1.30
N SER A 46 -9.42 5.09 -1.47
CA SER A 46 -10.22 5.77 -2.49
C SER A 46 -9.83 5.36 -3.92
N GLU A 47 -8.54 5.12 -4.20
CA GLU A 47 -8.08 4.59 -5.48
C GLU A 47 -8.56 3.15 -5.71
N LEU A 48 -8.42 2.28 -4.69
CA LEU A 48 -8.93 0.92 -4.72
C LEU A 48 -10.44 0.92 -5.01
N MET A 49 -11.23 1.67 -4.24
CA MET A 49 -12.69 1.74 -4.36
C MET A 49 -13.15 2.27 -5.72
N ASN A 50 -12.32 3.05 -6.40
CA ASN A 50 -12.62 3.60 -7.72
C ASN A 50 -12.19 2.72 -8.89
N SER A 51 -11.35 1.70 -8.65
CA SER A 51 -10.91 0.74 -9.65
C SER A 51 -12.08 -0.04 -10.28
N PRO A 52 -12.13 -0.21 -11.62
CA PRO A 52 -13.14 -1.03 -12.28
C PRO A 52 -13.22 -2.47 -11.74
N LEU A 53 -12.07 -3.12 -11.51
CA LEU A 53 -12.04 -4.47 -10.96
C LEU A 53 -12.51 -4.50 -9.51
N ALA A 54 -12.05 -3.54 -8.70
CA ALA A 54 -12.47 -3.51 -7.30
C ALA A 54 -13.98 -3.32 -7.18
N LYS A 55 -14.57 -2.39 -7.95
CA LYS A 55 -16.03 -2.17 -7.98
C LYS A 55 -16.81 -3.44 -8.26
N LYS A 56 -16.27 -4.32 -9.10
CA LYS A 56 -16.91 -5.58 -9.49
C LYS A 56 -16.69 -6.72 -8.50
N TYR A 57 -15.49 -6.83 -7.93
CA TYR A 57 -15.09 -8.02 -7.15
C TYR A 57 -14.80 -7.74 -5.68
N VAL A 58 -14.20 -6.59 -5.35
CA VAL A 58 -13.74 -6.26 -3.99
C VAL A 58 -14.80 -5.49 -3.21
N VAL A 59 -15.41 -4.46 -3.82
CA VAL A 59 -16.42 -3.61 -3.17
C VAL A 59 -17.63 -4.41 -2.67
N PRO A 60 -18.19 -5.37 -3.44
CA PRO A 60 -19.25 -6.21 -2.91
C PRO A 60 -18.81 -7.01 -1.68
N MET A 61 -17.62 -7.64 -1.72
CA MET A 61 -17.07 -8.38 -0.59
C MET A 61 -16.86 -7.50 0.66
N LEU A 62 -16.38 -6.26 0.48
CA LEU A 62 -16.20 -5.33 1.58
C LEU A 62 -17.54 -4.87 2.17
N LYS A 63 -18.54 -4.62 1.32
CA LYS A 63 -19.90 -4.31 1.77
C LYS A 63 -20.50 -5.47 2.54
N ASP A 64 -20.44 -6.68 1.99
CA ASP A 64 -20.93 -7.89 2.64
C ASP A 64 -20.22 -8.10 4.00
N GLY A 65 -18.90 -7.92 4.06
CA GLY A 65 -18.14 -8.01 5.31
C GLY A 65 -18.55 -6.97 6.35
N LEU A 66 -18.83 -5.74 5.93
CA LEU A 66 -19.29 -4.67 6.81
C LEU A 66 -20.73 -4.91 7.29
N GLU A 67 -21.62 -5.32 6.41
CA GLU A 67 -23.03 -5.63 6.73
C GLU A 67 -23.12 -6.82 7.69
N ASN A 68 -22.25 -7.82 7.52
CA ASN A 68 -22.16 -8.98 8.41
C ASN A 68 -21.42 -8.69 9.73
N ASN A 69 -20.84 -7.50 9.90
CA ASN A 69 -20.23 -7.06 11.15
C ASN A 69 -21.03 -5.90 11.76
N ALA A 70 -22.17 -6.25 12.37
CA ALA A 70 -23.11 -5.28 12.95
C ALA A 70 -22.45 -4.33 13.96
N GLN A 71 -21.47 -4.81 14.75
CA GLN A 71 -20.75 -3.99 15.71
C GLN A 71 -19.86 -2.94 15.03
N ALA A 72 -19.06 -3.36 14.03
CA ALA A 72 -18.23 -2.43 13.27
C ALA A 72 -19.08 -1.41 12.51
N ASN A 73 -20.16 -1.86 11.86
CA ASN A 73 -21.07 -0.98 11.13
C ASN A 73 -21.74 0.04 12.06
N ALA A 74 -22.24 -0.38 13.23
CA ALA A 74 -22.81 0.52 14.23
C ALA A 74 -21.78 1.53 14.75
N ALA A 75 -20.53 1.12 14.96
CA ALA A 75 -19.46 2.01 15.38
C ALA A 75 -19.19 3.10 14.32
N PHE A 76 -19.05 2.72 13.04
CA PHE A 76 -18.85 3.68 11.95
C PHE A 76 -20.04 4.63 11.79
N GLN A 77 -21.27 4.11 11.84
CA GLN A 77 -22.48 4.93 11.77
C GLN A 77 -22.60 5.91 12.94
N GLY A 78 -22.31 5.46 14.17
CA GLY A 78 -22.29 6.32 15.36
C GLY A 78 -21.24 7.43 15.30
N MET A 79 -20.13 7.18 14.59
CA MET A 79 -19.09 8.18 14.29
C MET A 79 -19.43 9.07 13.08
N GLY A 80 -20.48 8.74 12.33
CA GLY A 80 -20.84 9.43 11.09
C GLY A 80 -19.84 9.19 9.96
N LEU A 81 -19.18 8.03 9.96
CA LEU A 81 -18.19 7.62 8.96
C LEU A 81 -18.77 6.55 8.02
N ASP A 82 -18.52 6.68 6.73
CA ASP A 82 -18.66 5.65 5.72
C ASP A 82 -17.26 5.08 5.40
N PRO A 83 -16.91 3.86 5.86
CA PRO A 83 -15.57 3.31 5.71
C PRO A 83 -15.14 3.11 4.24
N LEU A 84 -16.09 3.13 3.30
CA LEU A 84 -15.85 2.93 1.87
C LEU A 84 -15.78 4.25 1.08
N LYS A 85 -16.17 5.37 1.68
CA LYS A 85 -16.16 6.69 1.02
C LYS A 85 -15.31 7.74 1.72
N ASP A 86 -15.27 7.70 3.05
CA ASP A 86 -14.68 8.78 3.83
C ASP A 86 -13.17 8.61 4.02
N PHE A 87 -12.63 7.40 3.82
CA PHE A 87 -11.19 7.15 3.89
C PHE A 87 -10.53 7.20 2.51
N ASP A 88 -9.49 8.03 2.42
CA ASP A 88 -8.61 8.11 1.25
C ASP A 88 -7.52 7.04 1.32
N SER A 89 -6.92 6.86 2.49
CA SER A 89 -5.82 5.91 2.66
C SER A 89 -5.61 5.49 4.10
N ILE A 90 -5.04 4.31 4.29
CA ILE A 90 -4.45 3.84 5.54
C ILE A 90 -2.94 3.63 5.34
N THR A 91 -2.14 4.14 6.26
CA THR A 91 -0.71 3.82 6.37
C THR A 91 -0.44 3.19 7.72
N ILE A 92 0.34 2.12 7.74
CA ILE A 92 0.86 1.49 8.95
C ILE A 92 2.38 1.52 8.82
N GLY A 93 3.05 2.24 9.72
CA GLY A 93 4.48 2.14 9.93
C GLY A 93 4.76 1.29 11.16
N SER A 94 5.66 0.33 11.03
CA SER A 94 6.11 -0.54 12.13
C SER A 94 7.59 -0.34 12.38
N ILE A 95 7.95 -0.44 13.67
CA ILE A 95 9.31 -0.55 14.15
C ILE A 95 9.37 -1.90 14.87
N SER A 96 10.21 -2.77 14.33
CA SER A 96 10.41 -4.11 14.88
C SER A 96 11.17 -4.02 16.22
N GLY A 97 10.78 -4.84 17.19
CA GLY A 97 11.49 -5.01 18.46
C GLY A 97 12.11 -6.39 18.61
N GLU A 98 12.58 -6.74 19.80
CA GLU A 98 13.19 -8.06 20.06
C GLU A 98 12.12 -9.17 20.21
N SER A 99 10.92 -8.79 20.65
CA SER A 99 9.76 -9.67 20.82
C SER A 99 8.49 -9.10 20.15
N PRO A 100 7.45 -9.91 19.90
CA PRO A 100 6.18 -9.43 19.36
C PRO A 100 5.54 -8.30 20.19
N GLU A 101 5.74 -8.31 21.51
CA GLU A 101 5.24 -7.31 22.46
C GLU A 101 5.95 -5.95 22.32
N ASP A 102 7.16 -5.94 21.76
CA ASP A 102 7.95 -4.72 21.54
C ASP A 102 7.55 -3.96 20.26
N LEU A 103 6.64 -4.52 19.46
CA LEU A 103 6.18 -3.95 18.20
C LEU A 103 5.59 -2.53 18.40
N ASP A 104 6.29 -1.53 17.87
CA ASP A 104 5.82 -0.14 17.87
C ASP A 104 5.14 0.18 16.54
N LEU A 105 3.86 0.51 16.59
CA LEU A 105 3.03 0.84 15.44
C LEU A 105 2.67 2.32 15.42
N VAL A 106 2.68 2.90 14.22
CA VAL A 106 2.04 4.17 13.89
C VAL A 106 1.09 3.94 12.73
N ILE A 107 -0.20 4.11 12.97
CA ILE A 107 -1.27 4.00 11.98
C ILE A 107 -1.77 5.41 11.66
N LEU A 108 -1.88 5.71 10.37
CA LEU A 108 -2.38 6.97 9.85
C LEU A 108 -3.60 6.66 9.00
N LEU A 109 -4.76 7.13 9.44
CA LEU A 109 -5.98 7.11 8.64
C LEU A 109 -6.16 8.50 8.04
N ARG A 110 -6.20 8.58 6.73
CA ARG A 110 -6.47 9.83 6.00
C ARG A 110 -7.79 9.77 5.30
N GLY A 111 -8.50 10.89 5.28
CA GLY A 111 -9.83 10.95 4.71
C GLY A 111 -10.50 12.30 4.88
N THR A 112 -11.80 12.31 4.61
CA THR A 112 -12.68 13.45 4.85
C THR A 112 -13.56 13.15 6.06
N PHE A 113 -13.39 13.92 7.13
CA PHE A 113 -14.03 13.62 8.41
C PHE A 113 -14.85 14.81 8.92
N ASP A 114 -16.01 14.52 9.50
CA ASP A 114 -16.69 15.48 10.38
C ASP A 114 -16.04 15.40 11.78
N VAL A 115 -15.01 16.22 11.98
CA VAL A 115 -14.22 16.27 13.23
C VAL A 115 -15.10 16.51 14.46
N ASN A 116 -16.18 17.29 14.31
CA ASN A 116 -17.09 17.54 15.43
C ASN A 116 -17.87 16.28 15.80
N LYS A 117 -18.42 15.56 14.81
CA LYS A 117 -19.09 14.27 15.04
C LYS A 117 -18.15 13.23 15.62
N LEU A 118 -16.93 13.13 15.09
CA LEU A 118 -15.92 12.22 15.63
C LEU A 118 -15.60 12.52 17.10
N ASN A 119 -15.37 13.79 17.44
CA ASN A 119 -15.10 14.18 18.82
C ASN A 119 -16.28 13.88 19.76
N VAL A 120 -17.52 14.13 19.32
CA VAL A 120 -18.73 13.82 20.08
C VAL A 120 -18.87 12.31 20.28
N ALA A 121 -18.70 11.53 19.22
CA ALA A 121 -18.79 10.07 19.26
C ALA A 121 -17.73 9.45 20.16
N MET A 122 -16.47 9.88 20.04
CA MET A 122 -15.38 9.38 20.88
C MET A 122 -15.54 9.75 22.35
N LYS A 123 -16.06 10.96 22.64
CA LYS A 123 -16.38 11.37 24.01
C LYS A 123 -17.50 10.51 24.60
N ALA A 124 -18.55 10.24 23.82
CA ALA A 124 -19.65 9.37 24.23
C ALA A 124 -19.16 7.92 24.47
N ALA A 125 -18.36 7.38 23.54
CA ALA A 125 -17.78 6.04 23.66
C ALA A 125 -16.88 5.93 24.89
N SER A 126 -16.06 6.95 25.18
CA SER A 126 -15.21 6.96 26.37
C SER A 126 -15.99 7.06 27.68
N ALA A 127 -17.16 7.71 27.68
CA ALA A 127 -18.04 7.75 28.84
C ALA A 127 -18.80 6.44 29.06
N ALA A 128 -19.15 5.73 27.99
CA ALA A 128 -19.90 4.47 28.04
C ALA A 128 -19.01 3.26 28.38
N GLU A 129 -17.79 3.23 27.83
CA GLU A 129 -16.88 2.08 27.87
C GLU A 129 -15.51 2.52 28.42
N SER A 130 -15.47 3.18 29.58
CA SER A 130 -14.25 3.83 30.10
C SER A 130 -13.06 2.89 30.33
N GLU A 131 -13.32 1.59 30.51
CA GLU A 131 -12.27 0.56 30.61
C GLU A 131 -11.62 0.26 29.26
N LYS A 132 -12.38 0.36 28.17
CA LYS A 132 -11.92 0.10 26.80
C LYS A 132 -11.46 1.36 26.09
N ILE A 133 -12.07 2.51 26.38
CA ILE A 133 -11.77 3.80 25.76
C ILE A 133 -11.68 4.87 26.84
N ALA A 134 -10.48 5.37 27.11
CA ALA A 134 -10.25 6.39 28.11
C ALA A 134 -9.68 7.67 27.47
N MET A 135 -10.32 8.82 27.72
CA MET A 135 -9.72 10.11 27.37
C MET A 135 -8.51 10.40 28.26
N VAL A 136 -7.37 10.69 27.64
CA VAL A 136 -6.12 11.06 28.29
C VAL A 136 -5.77 12.51 27.93
N LYS A 137 -5.35 13.28 28.94
CA LYS A 137 -4.79 14.62 28.76
C LYS A 137 -3.32 14.59 29.12
N ASP A 138 -2.47 15.05 28.21
CA ASP A 138 -1.04 15.20 28.41
C ASP A 138 -0.60 16.60 27.96
N GLY A 139 -0.38 17.49 28.93
CA GLY A 139 -0.18 18.91 28.67
C GLY A 139 -1.37 19.54 27.92
N LYS A 140 -1.11 20.03 26.69
CA LYS A 140 -2.14 20.61 25.81
C LYS A 140 -2.79 19.59 24.87
N LEU A 141 -2.26 18.37 24.82
CA LEU A 141 -2.73 17.34 23.89
C LEU A 141 -3.79 16.48 24.58
N SER A 142 -4.91 16.26 23.89
CA SER A 142 -5.95 15.33 24.33
C SER A 142 -6.05 14.21 23.30
N PHE A 143 -6.05 12.97 23.78
CA PHE A 143 -6.14 11.78 22.94
C PHE A 143 -6.90 10.68 23.69
N TYR A 144 -7.25 9.61 23.00
CA TYR A 144 -7.94 8.47 23.59
C TYR A 144 -6.98 7.29 23.70
N LYS A 145 -6.95 6.64 24.85
CA LYS A 145 -6.37 5.32 25.04
C LYS A 145 -7.45 4.29 24.74
N LEU A 146 -7.12 3.32 23.90
CA LEU A 146 -7.95 2.17 23.56
C LEU A 146 -7.29 0.93 24.13
N THR A 147 -7.97 0.22 25.02
CA THR A 147 -7.54 -1.07 25.57
C THR A 147 -7.99 -2.17 24.62
N MET A 148 -7.05 -2.99 24.14
CA MET A 148 -7.33 -4.13 23.28
C MET A 148 -7.71 -5.36 24.11
N GLU A 149 -8.36 -6.33 23.49
CA GLU A 149 -8.67 -7.61 24.14
C GLU A 149 -7.40 -8.41 24.44
N THR A 150 -7.45 -9.25 25.48
CA THR A 150 -6.32 -10.11 25.86
C THR A 150 -5.96 -11.09 24.76
N GLY A 151 -4.66 -11.26 24.48
CA GLY A 151 -4.15 -12.19 23.47
C GLY A 151 -3.66 -11.52 22.18
N THR A 152 -3.75 -10.19 22.07
CA THR A 152 -3.07 -9.42 21.02
C THR A 152 -1.66 -9.01 21.46
N PRO A 153 -0.66 -8.96 20.56
CA PRO A 153 0.69 -8.47 20.88
C PRO A 153 0.70 -7.01 21.37
N ILE A 154 -0.33 -6.24 20.98
CA ILE A 154 -0.52 -4.85 21.36
C ILE A 154 -1.73 -4.78 22.30
N SER A 155 -1.49 -4.47 23.56
CA SER A 155 -2.52 -4.39 24.61
C SER A 155 -3.25 -3.05 24.64
N GLU A 156 -2.65 -2.01 24.09
CA GLU A 156 -3.22 -0.67 24.06
C GLU A 156 -2.80 0.10 22.81
N MET A 157 -3.70 0.96 22.34
CA MET A 157 -3.45 1.92 21.29
C MET A 157 -3.84 3.30 21.79
N TYR A 158 -3.18 4.33 21.28
CA TYR A 158 -3.47 5.72 21.55
C TYR A 158 -3.94 6.36 20.26
N MET A 159 -5.00 7.16 20.30
CA MET A 159 -5.58 7.77 19.10
C MET A 159 -5.81 9.26 19.30
N ASN A 160 -5.43 10.04 18.29
CA ASN A 160 -5.70 11.47 18.22
C ASN A 160 -6.18 11.85 16.81
N ILE A 161 -7.15 12.76 16.74
CA ILE A 161 -7.51 13.45 15.50
C ILE A 161 -6.47 14.55 15.32
N ALA A 162 -5.47 14.27 14.48
CA ALA A 162 -4.27 15.08 14.35
C ALA A 162 -4.54 16.39 13.61
N ASP A 163 -5.34 16.32 12.54
CA ASP A 163 -5.88 17.47 11.82
C ASP A 163 -7.25 17.12 11.20
N GLY A 164 -7.82 18.02 10.40
CA GLY A 164 -9.14 17.82 9.78
C GLY A 164 -9.23 16.65 8.78
N LYS A 165 -8.11 16.01 8.44
CA LYS A 165 -8.03 14.94 7.44
C LYS A 165 -7.23 13.73 7.90
N THR A 166 -6.71 13.73 9.13
CA THR A 166 -5.76 12.73 9.61
C THR A 166 -6.12 12.29 11.02
N ILE A 167 -6.36 11.00 11.19
CA ILE A 167 -6.41 10.34 12.49
C ILE A 167 -5.10 9.57 12.64
N VAL A 168 -4.43 9.79 13.77
CA VAL A 168 -3.20 9.10 14.13
C VAL A 168 -3.52 8.11 15.24
N MET A 169 -3.07 6.87 15.08
CA MET A 169 -3.07 5.88 16.15
C MET A 169 -1.66 5.34 16.37
N THR A 170 -1.27 5.10 17.61
CA THR A 170 0.06 4.59 17.94
C THR A 170 -0.01 3.56 19.06
N SER A 171 0.87 2.56 19.08
CA SER A 171 0.90 1.58 20.20
C SER A 171 1.60 2.12 21.44
N LYS A 172 2.38 3.20 21.32
CA LYS A 172 3.05 3.88 22.45
C LYS A 172 2.47 5.28 22.67
N LYS A 173 2.28 5.67 23.93
CA LYS A 173 1.69 6.97 24.31
C LYS A 173 2.54 8.15 23.80
N GLU A 174 3.85 8.04 23.95
CA GLU A 174 4.83 9.08 23.63
C GLU A 174 4.91 9.35 22.11
N ARG A 175 4.45 8.39 21.30
CA ARG A 175 4.41 8.51 19.84
C ARG A 175 3.33 9.49 19.35
N ILE A 176 2.24 9.68 20.09
CA ILE A 176 1.17 10.61 19.68
C ILE A 176 1.70 12.04 19.57
N ALA A 177 2.36 12.54 20.63
CA ALA A 177 2.87 13.91 20.65
C ALA A 177 3.96 14.14 19.59
N SER A 178 4.88 13.17 19.42
CA SER A 178 5.95 13.27 18.42
C SER A 178 5.44 13.18 16.98
N THR A 179 4.35 12.45 16.73
CA THR A 179 3.69 12.38 15.41
C THR A 179 2.93 13.67 15.12
N GLN A 180 2.19 14.20 16.09
CA GLN A 180 1.46 15.46 15.97
C GLN A 180 2.40 16.64 15.65
N ALA A 181 3.56 16.69 16.29
CA ALA A 181 4.57 17.74 16.06
C ALA A 181 5.15 17.74 14.63
N LYS A 182 4.94 16.68 13.85
CA LYS A 182 5.45 16.54 12.48
C LYS A 182 4.42 16.91 11.40
N LEU A 183 3.20 17.27 11.77
CA LEU A 183 2.17 17.71 10.81
C LEU A 183 2.68 18.86 9.93
N GLY A 184 2.53 18.70 8.61
CA GLY A 184 3.02 19.66 7.61
C GLY A 184 4.56 19.73 7.48
N GLY A 185 5.28 18.86 8.19
CA GLY A 185 6.74 18.78 8.14
C GLY A 185 7.27 18.03 6.92
N THR A 186 8.59 17.89 6.86
CA THR A 186 9.28 17.06 5.86
C THR A 186 9.58 15.66 6.42
N SER A 187 9.49 14.65 5.57
CA SER A 187 9.91 13.27 5.90
C SER A 187 11.33 13.23 6.47
N LYS A 188 11.46 12.50 7.57
CA LYS A 188 12.74 12.12 8.19
C LYS A 188 12.85 10.59 8.24
N LEU A 189 12.19 9.88 7.33
CA LEU A 189 12.31 8.43 7.24
C LEU A 189 13.78 8.03 7.03
N ASN A 190 14.15 6.87 7.58
CA ASN A 190 15.40 6.20 7.19
C ASN A 190 15.49 6.13 5.65
N LYS A 191 16.66 6.49 5.11
CA LYS A 191 16.97 6.49 3.68
C LYS A 191 16.67 5.16 3.00
N GLU A 192 16.88 4.03 3.68
CA GLU A 192 16.60 2.71 3.13
C GLU A 192 15.10 2.52 2.89
N VAL A 193 14.26 2.74 3.91
CA VAL A 193 12.80 2.68 3.78
C VAL A 193 12.28 3.69 2.75
N ALA A 194 12.79 4.92 2.76
CA ALA A 194 12.43 5.93 1.76
C ALA A 194 12.78 5.48 0.33
N THR A 195 13.91 4.78 0.16
CA THR A 195 14.31 4.20 -1.14
C THR A 195 13.38 3.07 -1.55
N LEU A 196 12.99 2.18 -0.63
CA LEU A 196 12.03 1.11 -0.92
C LEU A 196 10.66 1.66 -1.32
N LEU A 197 10.15 2.67 -0.60
CA LEU A 197 8.89 3.34 -0.96
C LEU A 197 8.96 3.95 -2.35
N LYS A 198 10.06 4.63 -2.68
CA LYS A 198 10.29 5.16 -4.03
C LYS A 198 10.34 4.06 -5.09
N ASN A 199 10.94 2.91 -4.79
CA ASN A 199 11.03 1.77 -5.70
C ASN A 199 9.68 1.06 -5.90
N ALA A 200 8.81 1.04 -4.88
CA ALA A 200 7.45 0.54 -4.99
C ALA A 200 6.63 1.34 -6.01
N GLY A 201 6.98 2.61 -6.19
CA GLY A 201 6.33 3.55 -7.10
C GLY A 201 4.95 3.95 -6.61
N ASP A 202 4.17 4.55 -7.51
CA ASP A 202 2.81 4.99 -7.22
C ASP A 202 1.82 3.81 -7.35
N SER A 203 1.69 3.04 -6.27
CA SER A 203 0.82 1.86 -6.20
C SER A 203 -0.42 2.13 -5.33
N THR A 204 -1.49 1.36 -5.56
CA THR A 204 -2.70 1.36 -4.72
C THR A 204 -2.41 0.74 -3.36
N LEU A 205 -1.69 -0.37 -3.34
CA LEU A 205 -1.11 -0.99 -2.14
C LEU A 205 0.41 -0.98 -2.26
N THR A 206 1.10 -0.50 -1.24
CA THR A 206 2.55 -0.54 -1.10
C THR A 206 2.89 -1.26 0.20
N ILE A 207 3.82 -2.21 0.14
CA ILE A 207 4.39 -2.88 1.31
C ILE A 207 5.90 -2.80 1.16
N VAL A 208 6.59 -2.23 2.14
CA VAL A 208 8.06 -2.23 2.20
C VAL A 208 8.52 -2.65 3.57
N GLY A 209 9.67 -3.30 3.64
CA GLY A 209 10.22 -3.76 4.91
C GLY A 209 11.72 -3.98 4.85
N LEU A 210 12.38 -3.68 5.96
CA LEU A 210 13.76 -4.07 6.23
C LEU A 210 13.73 -5.30 7.14
N ASN A 211 14.52 -6.31 6.80
CA ASN A 211 14.71 -7.48 7.64
C ASN A 211 15.81 -7.21 8.67
N LYS A 212 15.47 -6.50 9.75
CA LYS A 212 16.44 -6.18 10.81
C LYS A 212 16.71 -7.36 11.74
N SER A 213 15.74 -8.24 11.95
CA SER A 213 15.91 -9.45 12.74
C SER A 213 16.25 -10.60 11.80
N LYS A 214 17.54 -10.93 11.64
CA LYS A 214 17.95 -12.16 10.93
C LYS A 214 17.36 -13.44 11.54
N ASN A 215 16.77 -13.33 12.73
CA ASN A 215 15.99 -14.35 13.41
C ASN A 215 14.51 -13.99 13.29
N SER A 216 13.83 -14.46 12.25
CA SER A 216 12.37 -14.31 12.14
C SER A 216 11.69 -15.09 13.29
N PRO A 217 10.81 -14.47 14.10
CA PRO A 217 10.02 -15.20 15.10
C PRO A 217 8.92 -16.07 14.47
N LEU A 218 8.67 -15.92 13.16
CA LEU A 218 7.68 -16.72 12.43
C LEU A 218 8.25 -18.11 12.14
N PRO A 219 7.58 -19.19 12.55
CA PRO A 219 7.97 -20.55 12.19
C PRO A 219 7.80 -20.73 10.68
N ILE A 220 8.91 -20.81 9.95
CA ILE A 220 8.91 -21.07 8.52
C ILE A 220 8.97 -22.60 8.34
N PRO A 221 7.89 -23.27 7.87
CA PRO A 221 7.83 -24.73 7.84
C PRO A 221 8.82 -25.38 6.86
N ASN A 222 9.41 -24.58 5.95
CA ASN A 222 10.33 -25.03 4.93
C ASN A 222 11.76 -24.50 5.21
N PRO A 223 12.74 -25.37 5.51
CA PRO A 223 14.13 -24.98 5.76
C PRO A 223 14.79 -24.20 4.61
N GLN A 224 14.45 -24.48 3.36
CA GLN A 224 14.99 -23.75 2.21
C GLN A 224 14.42 -22.33 2.14
N ALA A 225 13.14 -22.16 2.49
CA ALA A 225 12.54 -20.84 2.59
C ALA A 225 13.13 -20.05 3.77
N ALA A 226 13.45 -20.71 4.88
CA ALA A 226 14.14 -20.08 6.02
C ALA A 226 15.54 -19.58 5.62
N GLN A 227 16.35 -20.41 4.95
CA GLN A 227 17.67 -20.03 4.46
C GLN A 227 17.61 -18.87 3.44
N LEU A 228 16.60 -18.85 2.58
CA LEU A 228 16.40 -17.73 1.66
C LEU A 228 16.03 -16.45 2.41
N LEU A 229 15.15 -16.54 3.41
CA LEU A 229 14.74 -15.39 4.22
C LEU A 229 15.89 -14.78 5.03
N GLU A 230 16.83 -15.59 5.53
CA GLU A 230 18.04 -15.11 6.21
C GLU A 230 18.94 -14.23 5.32
N LYS A 231 18.84 -14.40 4.00
CA LYS A 231 19.63 -13.70 2.98
C LYS A 231 18.95 -12.44 2.45
N ILE A 232 17.69 -12.23 2.83
CA ILE A 232 16.90 -11.07 2.41
C ILE A 232 17.10 -9.96 3.42
N ASP A 233 17.64 -8.83 2.99
CA ASP A 233 17.79 -7.62 3.78
C ASP A 233 16.56 -6.70 3.66
N SER A 234 15.85 -6.76 2.52
CA SER A 234 14.67 -5.91 2.32
C SER A 234 13.67 -6.49 1.33
N LEU A 235 12.43 -6.06 1.48
CA LEU A 235 11.31 -6.41 0.62
C LEU A 235 10.59 -5.14 0.16
N THR A 236 10.13 -5.16 -1.08
CA THR A 236 9.23 -4.17 -1.67
C THR A 236 8.14 -4.88 -2.44
N MET A 237 6.89 -4.49 -2.25
CA MET A 237 5.75 -4.94 -3.03
C MET A 237 4.87 -3.74 -3.36
N GLY A 238 4.43 -3.65 -4.61
CA GLY A 238 3.47 -2.67 -5.08
C GLY A 238 2.37 -3.34 -5.87
N ILE A 239 1.11 -3.06 -5.54
CA ILE A 239 -0.05 -3.45 -6.34
C ILE A 239 -0.75 -2.19 -6.80
N GLY A 240 -0.79 -1.98 -8.12
CA GLY A 240 -1.60 -0.95 -8.75
C GLY A 240 -2.92 -1.54 -9.19
N MET A 241 -4.04 -0.93 -8.82
CA MET A 241 -5.39 -1.31 -9.20
C MET A 241 -6.10 -0.09 -9.79
N THR A 242 -5.92 0.10 -11.09
CA THR A 242 -6.65 1.13 -11.87
C THR A 242 -7.33 0.42 -13.06
N GLU A 243 -7.41 1.06 -14.23
CA GLU A 243 -7.74 0.37 -15.49
C GLU A 243 -6.67 -0.67 -15.87
N THR A 244 -5.42 -0.38 -15.49
CA THR A 244 -4.32 -1.33 -15.54
C THR A 244 -4.07 -1.86 -14.13
N VAL A 245 -3.93 -3.18 -14.03
CA VAL A 245 -3.41 -3.85 -12.85
C VAL A 245 -1.92 -4.02 -13.00
N SER A 246 -1.16 -3.60 -11.99
CA SER A 246 0.28 -3.83 -11.94
C SER A 246 0.65 -4.53 -10.65
N LEU A 247 1.60 -5.46 -10.74
CA LEU A 247 2.29 -6.02 -9.59
C LEU A 247 3.77 -5.70 -9.75
N SER A 248 4.38 -5.15 -8.70
CA SER A 248 5.82 -4.99 -8.56
C SER A 248 6.26 -5.71 -7.29
N PHE A 249 7.40 -6.36 -7.38
CA PHE A 249 8.05 -7.06 -6.29
C PHE A 249 9.55 -6.78 -6.36
N GLY A 250 10.17 -6.57 -5.21
CA GLY A 250 11.58 -6.29 -5.07
C GLY A 250 12.13 -6.97 -3.84
N ILE A 251 13.30 -7.57 -3.98
CA ILE A 251 14.07 -8.15 -2.88
C ILE A 251 15.45 -7.51 -2.90
N GLY A 252 15.88 -6.97 -1.77
CA GLY A 252 17.28 -6.67 -1.50
C GLY A 252 17.93 -7.82 -0.74
N PHE A 253 19.07 -8.28 -1.22
CA PHE A 253 19.85 -9.36 -0.62
C PHE A 253 21.01 -8.83 0.22
N SER A 254 21.49 -9.66 1.15
CA SER A 254 22.72 -9.41 1.89
C SER A 254 23.93 -9.27 0.97
N GLU A 255 24.01 -10.08 -0.10
CA GLU A 255 25.15 -10.07 -1.03
C GLU A 255 24.75 -9.93 -2.51
N GLU A 256 25.65 -9.36 -3.32
CA GLU A 256 25.39 -9.16 -4.76
C GLU A 256 25.29 -10.48 -5.53
N ASP A 257 26.08 -11.48 -5.15
CA ASP A 257 26.08 -12.79 -5.83
C ASP A 257 24.76 -13.55 -5.62
N GLU A 258 24.07 -13.31 -4.50
CA GLU A 258 22.74 -13.87 -4.24
C GLU A 258 21.71 -13.23 -5.17
N ALA A 259 21.76 -11.91 -5.33
CA ALA A 259 20.92 -11.19 -6.28
C ALA A 259 21.20 -11.64 -7.73
N LYS A 260 22.46 -11.86 -8.10
CA LYS A 260 22.84 -12.38 -9.43
C LYS A 260 22.26 -13.78 -9.67
N SER A 261 22.41 -14.70 -8.72
CA SER A 261 21.89 -16.06 -8.85
C SER A 261 20.38 -16.09 -9.07
N ILE A 262 19.62 -15.29 -8.30
CA ILE A 262 18.17 -15.15 -8.53
C ILE A 262 17.87 -14.48 -9.87
N GLY A 263 18.69 -13.51 -10.29
CA GLY A 263 18.61 -12.88 -11.60
C GLY A 263 18.78 -13.85 -12.78
N GLU A 264 19.76 -14.74 -12.71
CA GLU A 264 20.00 -15.80 -13.70
C GLU A 264 18.81 -16.76 -13.75
N MET A 265 18.31 -17.15 -12.58
CA MET A 265 17.12 -17.99 -12.44
C MET A 265 15.89 -17.34 -13.10
N LEU A 266 15.65 -16.04 -12.87
CA LEU A 266 14.60 -15.29 -13.56
C LEU A 266 14.84 -15.21 -15.07
N GLY A 267 16.09 -15.09 -15.51
CA GLY A 267 16.47 -15.13 -16.92
C GLY A 267 16.13 -16.44 -17.61
N VAL A 268 16.05 -17.55 -16.87
CA VAL A 268 15.57 -18.85 -17.38
C VAL A 268 14.05 -18.95 -17.31
N TYR A 269 13.43 -18.62 -16.17
CA TYR A 269 12.00 -18.85 -15.97
C TYR A 269 11.11 -17.85 -16.71
N VAL A 270 11.50 -16.58 -16.84
CA VAL A 270 10.67 -15.60 -17.56
C VAL A 270 10.44 -16.02 -19.02
N PRO A 271 11.46 -16.42 -19.80
CA PRO A 271 11.23 -17.01 -21.12
C PRO A 271 10.36 -18.27 -21.11
N GLN A 272 10.52 -19.16 -20.13
CA GLN A 272 9.68 -20.36 -20.02
C GLN A 272 8.21 -20.02 -19.78
N VAL A 273 7.91 -19.03 -18.92
CA VAL A 273 6.55 -18.53 -18.72
C VAL A 273 5.96 -18.03 -20.04
N LYS A 274 6.73 -17.31 -20.86
CA LYS A 274 6.28 -16.88 -22.20
C LYS A 274 5.97 -18.08 -23.11
N GLN A 275 6.82 -19.10 -23.09
CA GLN A 275 6.61 -20.32 -23.87
C GLN A 275 5.35 -21.06 -23.44
N PHE A 276 5.16 -21.27 -22.13
CA PHE A 276 3.96 -21.90 -21.59
C PHE A 276 2.70 -21.10 -21.91
N ALA A 277 2.74 -19.77 -21.78
CA ALA A 277 1.65 -18.89 -22.19
C ALA A 277 1.27 -19.13 -23.67
N GLY A 278 2.26 -19.27 -24.55
CA GLY A 278 2.03 -19.62 -25.96
C GLY A 278 1.36 -20.99 -26.15
N ILE A 279 1.77 -22.01 -25.41
CA ILE A 279 1.15 -23.36 -25.46
C ILE A 279 -0.30 -23.30 -24.96
N PHE A 280 -0.55 -22.63 -23.83
CA PHE A 280 -1.92 -22.45 -23.32
C PHE A 280 -2.80 -21.67 -24.31
N ALA A 281 -2.25 -20.64 -24.96
CA ALA A 281 -2.94 -19.87 -25.99
C ALA A 281 -3.32 -20.73 -27.21
N LEU A 282 -2.51 -21.73 -27.59
CA LEU A 282 -2.86 -22.68 -28.66
C LEU A 282 -4.05 -23.56 -28.27
N GLN A 283 -4.13 -23.98 -27.00
CA GLN A 283 -5.25 -24.78 -26.49
C GLN A 283 -6.52 -23.95 -26.28
N LYS A 284 -6.38 -22.65 -26.00
CA LYS A 284 -7.48 -21.71 -25.75
C LYS A 284 -7.26 -20.41 -26.52
N PRO A 285 -7.71 -20.33 -27.80
CA PRO A 285 -7.49 -19.15 -28.63
C PRO A 285 -8.00 -17.84 -28.01
N ALA A 286 -9.08 -17.89 -27.21
CA ALA A 286 -9.62 -16.75 -26.49
C ALA A 286 -8.67 -16.15 -25.43
N LEU A 287 -7.70 -16.95 -24.95
CA LEU A 287 -6.68 -16.53 -23.99
C LEU A 287 -5.42 -15.97 -24.64
N LYS A 288 -5.28 -16.07 -25.97
CA LYS A 288 -4.06 -15.64 -26.66
C LYS A 288 -3.69 -14.20 -26.34
N ALA A 289 -4.57 -13.24 -26.64
CA ALA A 289 -4.26 -11.82 -26.40
C ALA A 289 -4.03 -11.49 -24.91
N PRO A 290 -4.86 -11.96 -23.95
CA PRO A 290 -4.59 -11.76 -22.53
C PRO A 290 -3.26 -12.34 -22.05
N LEU A 291 -2.90 -13.55 -22.47
CA LEU A 291 -1.68 -14.24 -22.05
C LEU A 291 -0.43 -13.63 -22.71
N ASP A 292 -0.50 -13.29 -24.00
CA ASP A 292 0.58 -12.59 -24.71
C ASP A 292 0.86 -11.23 -24.03
N SER A 293 -0.20 -10.45 -23.77
CA SER A 293 -0.08 -9.17 -23.08
C SER A 293 0.53 -9.31 -21.68
N LEU A 294 0.14 -10.33 -20.92
CA LEU A 294 0.70 -10.58 -19.59
C LEU A 294 2.16 -11.00 -19.69
N ALA A 295 2.48 -11.97 -20.55
CA ALA A 295 3.82 -12.49 -20.75
C ALA A 295 4.80 -11.39 -21.18
N ASP A 296 4.38 -10.51 -22.08
CA ASP A 296 5.20 -9.39 -22.56
C ASP A 296 5.36 -8.25 -21.55
N SER A 297 4.45 -8.17 -20.58
CA SER A 297 4.56 -7.20 -19.49
C SER A 297 5.60 -7.56 -18.43
N ILE A 298 6.01 -8.84 -18.36
CA ILE A 298 6.94 -9.33 -17.34
C ILE A 298 8.31 -8.69 -17.57
N LYS A 299 8.75 -7.91 -16.60
CA LYS A 299 10.07 -7.28 -16.57
C LYS A 299 10.76 -7.65 -15.28
N TYR A 300 12.01 -8.04 -15.36
CA TYR A 300 12.86 -8.20 -14.18
C TYR A 300 14.14 -7.38 -14.34
N SER A 301 14.77 -7.01 -13.23
CA SER A 301 16.08 -6.39 -13.25
C SER A 301 16.89 -6.75 -12.01
N VAL A 302 18.21 -6.82 -12.18
CA VAL A 302 19.19 -6.98 -11.12
C VAL A 302 20.07 -5.74 -11.09
N LYS A 303 20.16 -5.07 -9.95
CA LYS A 303 20.98 -3.86 -9.76
C LYS A 303 21.69 -3.93 -8.41
N GLY A 304 22.98 -4.25 -8.43
CA GLY A 304 23.74 -4.55 -7.22
C GLY A 304 23.05 -5.68 -6.44
N LYS A 305 22.79 -5.43 -5.16
CA LYS A 305 22.12 -6.39 -4.26
C LYS A 305 20.59 -6.51 -4.46
N ASN A 306 20.00 -5.80 -5.42
CA ASN A 306 18.55 -5.76 -5.58
C ASN A 306 18.09 -6.53 -6.81
N VAL A 307 17.08 -7.38 -6.62
CA VAL A 307 16.31 -8.01 -7.69
C VAL A 307 14.91 -7.42 -7.68
N SER A 308 14.38 -7.11 -8.86
CA SER A 308 13.00 -6.66 -9.03
C SER A 308 12.30 -7.45 -10.13
N LEU A 309 11.01 -7.68 -9.94
CA LEU A 309 10.10 -8.29 -10.88
C LEU A 309 8.85 -7.41 -10.97
N SER A 310 8.36 -7.15 -12.16
CA SER A 310 7.11 -6.42 -12.37
C SER A 310 6.32 -7.02 -13.52
N LEU A 311 5.01 -6.96 -13.42
CA LEU A 311 4.07 -7.35 -14.47
C LEU A 311 2.91 -6.36 -14.50
N LYS A 312 2.27 -6.22 -15.65
CA LYS A 312 1.13 -5.33 -15.87
C LYS A 312 0.14 -5.95 -16.83
N THR A 313 -1.14 -5.84 -16.53
CA THR A 313 -2.20 -6.30 -17.45
C THR A 313 -3.44 -5.44 -17.29
N SER A 314 -4.32 -5.44 -18.29
CA SER A 314 -5.58 -4.69 -18.20
C SER A 314 -6.61 -5.45 -17.35
N ALA A 315 -7.56 -4.71 -16.77
CA ALA A 315 -8.72 -5.31 -16.13
C ALA A 315 -9.47 -6.29 -17.06
N ALA A 316 -9.67 -5.91 -18.33
CA ALA A 316 -10.34 -6.74 -19.33
C ALA A 316 -9.62 -8.07 -19.61
N ASN A 317 -8.29 -8.07 -19.61
CA ASN A 317 -7.51 -9.29 -19.76
C ASN A 317 -7.70 -10.23 -18.57
N ILE A 318 -7.66 -9.69 -17.34
CA ILE A 318 -7.92 -10.47 -16.11
C ILE A 318 -9.32 -11.09 -16.17
N GLU A 319 -10.34 -10.31 -16.53
CA GLU A 319 -11.71 -10.83 -16.63
C GLU A 319 -11.83 -11.95 -17.67
N THR A 320 -11.16 -11.81 -18.81
CA THR A 320 -11.15 -12.85 -19.84
C THR A 320 -10.49 -14.12 -19.33
N ILE A 321 -9.35 -14.00 -18.64
CA ILE A 321 -8.65 -15.14 -18.03
C ILE A 321 -9.55 -15.83 -17.01
N VAL A 322 -10.09 -15.10 -16.03
CA VAL A 322 -10.97 -15.65 -14.98
C VAL A 322 -12.18 -16.35 -15.58
N ARG A 323 -12.83 -15.74 -16.59
CA ARG A 323 -14.00 -16.32 -17.24
C ARG A 323 -13.69 -17.63 -17.96
N GLU A 324 -12.57 -17.72 -18.68
CA GLU A 324 -12.21 -18.96 -19.38
C GLU A 324 -11.76 -20.06 -18.40
N MET A 325 -11.09 -19.70 -17.30
CA MET A 325 -10.73 -20.67 -16.25
C MET A 325 -11.97 -21.21 -15.53
N ALA A 326 -12.98 -20.38 -15.24
CA ALA A 326 -14.22 -20.80 -14.61
C ALA A 326 -15.06 -21.78 -15.46
N LYS A 327 -14.88 -21.78 -16.80
CA LYS A 327 -15.53 -22.76 -17.69
C LYS A 327 -14.92 -24.16 -17.56
N GLN A 328 -13.65 -24.29 -17.14
CA GLN A 328 -13.01 -25.60 -16.98
C GLN A 328 -13.55 -26.35 -15.77
N GLY A 329 -13.70 -25.69 -14.62
CA GLY A 329 -14.23 -26.32 -13.40
C GLY A 329 -15.73 -26.66 -13.44
N ARG A 330 -16.40 -26.51 -14.59
CA ARG A 330 -17.81 -26.86 -14.80
C ARG A 330 -18.03 -28.02 -15.77
N ASN A 331 -16.98 -28.51 -16.42
CA ASN A 331 -17.06 -29.62 -17.37
C ASN A 331 -16.58 -30.96 -16.76
N ASP A 332 -16.18 -30.96 -15.50
CA ASP A 332 -15.71 -32.14 -14.75
C ASP A 332 -16.76 -32.64 -13.71
N ASP A 333 -17.97 -32.06 -13.71
CA ASP A 333 -19.17 -32.52 -12.97
C ASP A 333 -20.24 -33.03 -13.96
#